data_AF-A0A916GHW7-F1
#
_entry.id   AF-A0A916GHW7-F1
#
_cell.length_a   1.000
_cell.length_b   1.000
_cell.length_c   1.000
_cell.angle_alpha   90.00
_cell.angle_beta   90.00
_cell.angle_gamma   90.00
#
_symmetry.space_group_name_H-M   'P 1'
#
loop_
_entity.id
_entity.type
_entity.pdbx_description
1 polymer ?
#
loop_
_entity_poly.entity_id
_entity_poly.type
_entity_poly.pdbx_seq_one_letter_code
_entity_poly.pdbx_strand_id
1 'polypeptide(L)'
;MASPPLPSVVIARVVDGPVTPKMEQTSLFGKGWKPARDATNRPRGVVGAVLRFEGIVRRGEPSEDHGGEERELLALDYQTYDPMAERELQSLAGRIADQHRLTSLVVLHSRGRVAVGEVSFVMIVESPHRAEALAAMSQFIDRLKQDVPIWKKPVWR
;
A
#
# COMPACT_ATOMS: atom_id res chain seq x y z
N MET A 1 -0.53 -33.83 14.31
CA MET A 1 -1.26 -32.92 13.41
C MET A 1 -0.56 -31.58 13.46
N ALA A 2 -0.28 -30.94 12.33
CA ALA A 2 0.31 -29.60 12.31
C ALA A 2 -0.74 -28.58 12.78
N SER A 3 -0.36 -27.64 13.65
CA SER A 3 -1.24 -26.55 14.08
C SER A 3 -1.72 -25.74 12.87
N PRO A 4 -2.96 -25.21 12.89
CA PRO A 4 -3.45 -24.36 11.81
C PRO A 4 -2.53 -23.14 11.63
N PRO A 5 -2.32 -22.65 10.40
CA PRO A 5 -1.49 -21.49 10.14
C PRO A 5 -2.08 -20.26 10.85
N LEU A 6 -1.22 -19.45 11.46
CA LEU A 6 -1.63 -18.21 12.13
C LEU A 6 -2.20 -17.21 11.11
N PRO A 7 -3.30 -16.51 11.43
CA PRO A 7 -3.96 -15.58 10.52
C PRO A 7 -3.06 -14.40 10.19
N SER A 8 -3.04 -14.01 8.90
CA SER A 8 -2.25 -12.90 8.35
C SER A 8 -2.44 -11.61 9.16
N VAL A 9 -1.34 -10.88 9.41
CA VAL A 9 -1.45 -9.53 10.00
C VAL A 9 -1.67 -8.52 8.88
N VAL A 10 -2.81 -7.83 8.91
CA VAL A 10 -3.19 -6.88 7.85
C VAL A 10 -3.37 -5.48 8.42
N ILE A 11 -2.61 -4.53 7.90
CA ILE A 11 -2.76 -3.10 8.19
C ILE A 11 -3.01 -2.38 6.87
N ALA A 12 -4.19 -1.80 6.71
CA ALA A 12 -4.54 -0.99 5.55
C ALA A 12 -5.10 0.35 6.02
N ARG A 13 -4.49 1.46 5.58
CA ARG A 13 -4.87 2.81 6.01
C ARG A 13 -4.79 3.80 4.86
N VAL A 14 -5.73 4.73 4.87
CA VAL A 14 -5.60 6.00 4.15
C VAL A 14 -4.93 7.00 5.10
N VAL A 15 -3.99 7.79 4.60
CA VAL A 15 -3.23 8.77 5.39
C VAL A 15 -3.24 10.13 4.71
N ASP A 16 -3.25 11.21 5.48
CA ASP A 16 -3.25 12.57 4.93
C ASP A 16 -1.85 13.02 4.51
N GLY A 17 -1.71 13.44 3.25
CA GLY A 17 -0.45 13.91 2.65
C GLY A 17 0.46 12.77 2.15
N PRO A 18 1.71 13.08 1.80
CA PRO A 18 2.68 12.09 1.31
C PRO A 18 3.01 11.05 2.39
N VAL A 19 3.21 9.78 2.00
CA VAL A 19 3.65 8.74 2.92
C VAL A 19 5.13 8.93 3.26
N THR A 20 5.41 9.58 4.39
CA THR A 20 6.78 9.75 4.89
C THR A 20 7.22 8.56 5.75
N PRO A 21 8.53 8.31 5.92
CA PRO A 21 9.00 7.28 6.85
C PRO A 21 8.47 7.47 8.28
N LYS A 22 8.30 8.72 8.74
CA LYS A 22 7.71 9.03 10.05
C LYS A 22 6.22 8.66 10.10
N MET A 23 5.47 8.96 9.04
CA MET A 23 4.07 8.57 8.95
C MET A 23 3.92 7.06 8.87
N GLU A 24 4.73 6.36 8.07
CA GLU A 24 4.77 4.90 8.06
C GLU A 24 5.00 4.35 9.48
N GLN A 25 5.99 4.88 10.20
CA GLN A 25 6.22 4.50 11.59
C GLN A 25 5.03 4.83 12.51
N THR A 26 4.33 5.95 12.33
CA THR A 26 3.23 6.35 13.22
C THR A 26 1.93 5.59 12.91
N SER A 27 1.60 5.43 11.62
CA SER A 27 0.43 4.70 11.13
C SER A 27 0.51 3.21 11.43
N LEU A 28 1.72 2.67 11.53
CA LEU A 28 1.95 1.28 11.93
C LEU A 28 2.07 1.11 13.45
N PHE A 29 2.37 2.17 14.22
CA PHE A 29 2.72 2.04 15.63
C PHE A 29 2.15 3.15 16.52
N GLY A 30 1.30 2.75 17.47
CA GLY A 30 1.21 3.45 18.75
C GLY A 30 2.51 3.38 19.58
N LYS A 31 3.47 2.49 19.27
CA LYS A 31 4.80 2.37 19.92
C LYS A 31 5.86 1.69 19.02
N GLY A 32 6.66 2.48 18.28
CA GLY A 32 7.97 2.11 17.72
C GLY A 32 8.02 1.01 16.64
N TRP A 33 8.40 1.37 15.41
CA TRP A 33 8.50 0.42 14.31
C TRP A 33 9.50 -0.70 14.54
N LYS A 34 9.04 -1.92 14.28
CA LYS A 34 9.86 -3.08 13.99
C LYS A 34 9.42 -3.62 12.61
N PRO A 35 10.31 -4.22 11.80
CA PRO A 35 9.90 -5.00 10.63
C PRO A 35 8.72 -5.92 10.97
N ALA A 36 7.77 -6.21 10.09
CA ALA A 36 6.61 -7.01 10.51
C ALA A 36 6.99 -8.43 10.98
N ARG A 37 8.14 -8.99 10.53
CA ARG A 37 8.79 -10.18 11.14
C ARG A 37 9.10 -10.05 12.64
N ASP A 38 9.24 -8.82 13.13
CA ASP A 38 9.65 -8.44 14.49
C ASP A 38 8.54 -7.65 15.25
N ALA A 39 7.54 -7.09 14.53
CA ALA A 39 6.39 -6.37 15.09
C ALA A 39 5.17 -7.27 15.30
N THR A 40 5.07 -8.36 14.55
CA THR A 40 4.06 -9.37 14.79
C THR A 40 4.55 -10.26 15.93
N ASN A 41 3.69 -10.62 16.88
CA ASN A 41 4.03 -11.57 17.96
C ASN A 41 4.14 -13.02 17.42
N ARG A 42 4.74 -13.18 16.23
CA ARG A 42 4.88 -14.43 15.49
C ARG A 42 6.17 -15.14 15.90
N PRO A 43 6.23 -16.47 15.77
CA PRO A 43 7.46 -17.23 15.99
C PRO A 43 8.58 -16.71 15.09
N ARG A 44 9.81 -16.60 15.62
CA ARG A 44 10.98 -16.25 14.80
C ARG A 44 11.16 -17.27 13.67
N GLY A 45 11.60 -16.78 12.50
CA GLY A 45 11.95 -17.63 11.36
C GLY A 45 10.80 -18.02 10.43
N VAL A 46 9.60 -17.45 10.60
CA VAL A 46 8.46 -17.73 9.70
C VAL A 46 8.43 -16.85 8.44
N VAL A 47 9.19 -15.74 8.42
CA VAL A 47 9.31 -14.84 7.27
C VAL A 47 10.62 -15.13 6.55
N GLY A 48 10.54 -15.59 5.31
CA GLY A 48 11.70 -15.79 4.43
C GLY A 48 11.78 -14.78 3.27
N ALA A 49 10.75 -13.95 3.08
CA ALA A 49 10.76 -12.87 2.10
C ALA A 49 10.00 -11.64 2.59
N VAL A 50 10.57 -10.47 2.31
CA VAL A 50 9.94 -9.15 2.48
C VAL A 50 10.06 -8.42 1.15
N LEU A 51 8.93 -7.93 0.62
CA LEU A 51 8.90 -7.03 -0.53
C LEU A 51 8.30 -5.70 -0.14
N ARG A 52 8.84 -4.63 -0.70
CA ARG A 52 8.34 -3.28 -0.55
C ARG A 52 8.09 -2.68 -1.93
N PHE A 53 6.96 -2.01 -2.07
CA PHE A 53 6.63 -1.20 -3.23
C PHE A 53 6.23 0.21 -2.79
N GLU A 54 6.76 1.21 -3.49
CA GLU A 54 6.44 2.62 -3.30
C GLU A 54 5.88 3.19 -4.60
N GLY A 55 4.68 3.76 -4.53
CA GLY A 55 4.14 4.60 -5.60
C GLY A 55 4.66 6.01 -5.45
N ILE A 56 5.54 6.43 -6.35
CA ILE A 56 6.15 7.77 -6.35
C ILE A 56 5.51 8.62 -7.44
N VAL A 57 5.14 9.85 -7.12
CA VAL A 57 4.58 10.79 -8.10
C VAL A 57 5.65 11.18 -9.12
N ARG A 58 5.40 10.87 -10.39
CA ARG A 58 6.33 11.14 -11.49
C ARG A 58 6.23 12.60 -11.96
N ARG A 59 7.27 13.07 -12.65
CA ARG A 59 7.34 14.44 -13.19
C ARG A 59 6.25 14.75 -14.22
N GLY A 60 5.75 13.75 -14.94
CA GLY A 60 4.72 13.96 -15.95
C GLY A 60 3.80 12.76 -16.13
N GLU A 61 2.64 13.05 -16.71
CA GLU A 61 1.71 12.04 -17.20
C GLU A 61 0.91 12.57 -18.41
N PRO A 62 0.38 11.67 -19.26
CA PRO A 62 -0.52 12.04 -20.34
C PRO A 62 -1.73 12.83 -19.84
N SER A 63 -2.06 13.94 -20.49
CA SER A 63 -3.25 14.75 -20.20
C SER A 63 -4.37 14.44 -21.18
N GLU A 64 -5.50 13.92 -20.67
CA GLU A 64 -6.69 13.66 -21.50
C GLU A 64 -7.25 14.93 -22.13
N ASP A 65 -7.22 16.06 -21.41
CA ASP A 65 -7.68 17.38 -21.90
C ASP A 65 -6.77 17.98 -23.00
N HIS A 66 -5.58 17.41 -23.21
CA HIS A 66 -4.59 17.89 -24.20
C HIS A 66 -4.17 16.78 -25.15
N GLY A 67 -5.13 15.97 -25.62
CA GLY A 67 -4.88 14.97 -26.67
C GLY A 67 -3.94 13.83 -26.27
N GLY A 68 -3.73 13.61 -24.97
CA GLY A 68 -2.83 12.57 -24.45
C GLY A 68 -1.36 12.96 -24.42
N GLU A 69 -1.01 14.23 -24.67
CA GLU A 69 0.38 14.69 -24.56
C GLU A 69 0.88 14.65 -23.11
N GLU A 70 2.16 14.30 -22.94
CA GLU A 70 2.81 14.31 -21.63
C GLU A 70 2.97 15.74 -21.13
N ARG A 71 2.42 16.03 -19.94
CA ARG A 71 2.51 17.35 -19.31
C ARG A 71 3.24 17.26 -17.97
N GLU A 72 3.96 18.32 -17.62
CA GLU A 72 4.65 18.41 -16.34
C GLU A 72 3.65 18.58 -15.18
N LEU A 73 3.83 17.75 -14.16
CA LEU A 73 3.10 17.80 -12.90
C LEU A 73 3.87 18.62 -11.87
N LEU A 74 3.11 19.31 -11.01
CA LEU A 74 3.56 19.79 -9.71
C LEU A 74 3.24 18.76 -8.61
N ALA A 75 2.08 18.11 -8.71
CA ALA A 75 1.57 17.17 -7.71
C ALA A 75 0.45 16.29 -8.28
N LEU A 76 0.05 15.29 -7.50
CA LEU A 76 -1.24 14.62 -7.62
C LEU A 76 -2.08 14.91 -6.36
N ASP A 77 -3.33 15.31 -6.55
CA ASP A 77 -4.32 15.44 -5.48
C ASP A 77 -5.16 14.16 -5.41
N TYR A 78 -4.99 13.39 -4.34
CA TYR A 78 -5.73 12.15 -4.11
C TYR A 78 -7.02 12.39 -3.33
N GLN A 79 -8.14 11.92 -3.85
CA GLN A 79 -9.45 12.01 -3.23
C GLN A 79 -9.98 10.62 -2.90
N THR A 80 -10.63 10.49 -1.75
CA THR A 80 -11.18 9.23 -1.24
C THR A 80 -12.65 9.44 -0.90
N TYR A 81 -13.47 8.42 -1.15
CA TYR A 81 -14.83 8.39 -0.61
C TYR A 81 -14.80 7.72 0.76
N ASP A 82 -14.53 8.50 1.80
CA ASP A 82 -14.45 7.96 3.16
C ASP A 82 -15.85 7.86 3.80
N PRO A 83 -16.13 6.80 4.59
CA PRO A 83 -15.22 5.75 5.07
C PRO A 83 -15.11 4.52 4.14
N MET A 84 -15.73 4.55 2.96
CA MET A 84 -15.79 3.39 2.05
C MET A 84 -14.40 3.01 1.52
N ALA A 85 -13.57 3.98 1.16
CA ALA A 85 -12.21 3.73 0.67
C ALA A 85 -11.37 2.93 1.67
N GLU A 86 -11.38 3.31 2.95
CA GLU A 86 -10.67 2.58 4.00
C GLU A 86 -11.20 1.15 4.19
N ARG A 87 -12.52 0.98 4.18
CA ARG A 87 -13.17 -0.33 4.31
C ARG A 87 -12.79 -1.26 3.15
N GLU A 88 -12.87 -0.78 1.92
CA GLU A 88 -12.54 -1.59 0.74
C GLU A 88 -11.05 -1.89 0.66
N LEU A 89 -10.18 -0.95 1.05
CA LEU A 89 -8.75 -1.17 1.13
C LEU A 89 -8.41 -2.27 2.16
N GLN A 90 -9.03 -2.23 3.34
CA GLN A 90 -8.86 -3.25 4.37
C GLN A 90 -9.43 -4.61 3.94
N SER A 91 -10.59 -4.62 3.29
CA SER A 91 -11.22 -5.83 2.73
C SER A 91 -10.34 -6.48 1.66
N LEU A 92 -9.84 -5.69 0.71
CA LEU A 92 -8.93 -6.16 -0.33
C LEU A 92 -7.64 -6.73 0.27
N ALA A 93 -7.01 -6.00 1.19
CA ALA A 93 -5.79 -6.44 1.85
C ALA A 93 -6.01 -7.76 2.62
N GLY A 94 -7.13 -7.89 3.34
CA GLY A 94 -7.53 -9.13 4.00
C GLY A 94 -7.62 -10.31 3.03
N ARG A 95 -8.40 -10.15 1.95
CA ARG A 95 -8.59 -11.19 0.93
C ARG A 95 -7.27 -11.62 0.27
N ILE A 96 -6.42 -10.66 -0.10
CA ILE A 96 -5.12 -10.95 -0.72
C ILE A 96 -4.20 -11.67 0.26
N ALA A 97 -4.15 -11.21 1.51
CA ALA A 97 -3.29 -11.83 2.52
C ALA A 97 -3.69 -13.28 2.81
N ASP A 98 -4.99 -13.57 2.91
CA ASP A 98 -5.50 -14.92 3.13
C ASP A 98 -5.30 -15.82 1.91
N GLN A 99 -5.59 -15.31 0.70
CA GLN A 99 -5.42 -16.06 -0.55
C GLN A 99 -3.98 -16.53 -0.75
N HIS A 100 -3.00 -15.66 -0.47
CA HIS A 100 -1.58 -15.95 -0.66
C HIS A 100 -0.88 -16.48 0.60
N ARG A 101 -1.63 -16.69 1.70
CA ARG A 101 -1.10 -17.16 2.99
C ARG A 101 0.08 -16.30 3.48
N LEU A 102 -0.08 -14.99 3.40
CA LEU A 102 0.94 -14.04 3.81
C LEU A 102 1.17 -14.08 5.32
N THR A 103 2.37 -13.73 5.75
CA THR A 103 2.63 -13.47 7.18
C THR A 103 2.06 -12.10 7.56
N SER A 104 2.31 -11.10 6.72
CA SER A 104 1.75 -9.76 6.89
C SER A 104 1.58 -9.03 5.56
N LEU A 105 0.60 -8.12 5.55
CA LEU A 105 0.39 -7.17 4.47
C LEU A 105 0.11 -5.79 5.07
N VAL A 106 0.98 -4.85 4.76
CA VAL A 106 0.84 -3.44 5.13
C VAL A 106 0.57 -2.63 3.88
N VAL A 107 -0.42 -1.75 3.93
CA VAL A 107 -0.79 -0.84 2.85
C VAL A 107 -1.11 0.54 3.42
N LEU A 108 -0.40 1.55 2.93
CA LEU A 108 -0.67 2.95 3.23
C LEU A 108 -0.93 3.68 1.91
N HIS A 109 -2.04 4.40 1.81
CA HIS A 109 -2.37 5.19 0.64
C HIS A 109 -2.62 6.65 1.03
N SER A 110 -2.01 7.59 0.31
CA SER A 110 -2.20 9.01 0.53
C SER A 110 -3.61 9.48 0.15
N ARG A 111 -4.09 10.48 0.90
CA ARG A 111 -5.21 11.37 0.60
C ARG A 111 -4.68 12.81 0.63
N GLY A 112 -5.21 13.66 -0.23
CA GLY A 112 -4.73 15.03 -0.40
C GLY A 112 -3.54 15.12 -1.35
N ARG A 113 -2.84 16.25 -1.28
CA ARG A 113 -1.77 16.61 -2.21
C ARG A 113 -0.48 15.85 -1.94
N VAL A 114 0.13 15.31 -2.99
CA VAL A 114 1.45 14.67 -2.98
C VAL A 114 2.28 15.23 -4.13
N ALA A 115 3.39 15.90 -3.83
CA ALA A 115 4.23 16.56 -4.84
C ALA A 115 5.02 15.55 -5.68
N VAL A 116 5.49 15.99 -6.86
CA VAL A 116 6.42 15.21 -7.68
C VAL A 116 7.63 14.77 -6.86
N GLY A 117 7.97 13.48 -6.94
CA GLY A 117 9.06 12.86 -6.21
C GLY A 117 8.68 12.35 -4.82
N GLU A 118 7.49 12.68 -4.31
CA GLU A 118 6.99 12.17 -3.04
C GLU A 118 6.22 10.85 -3.21
N VAL A 119 6.14 10.08 -2.11
CA VAL A 119 5.48 8.78 -2.07
C VAL A 119 3.99 8.97 -1.78
N SER A 120 3.12 8.46 -2.65
CA SER A 120 1.66 8.45 -2.46
C SER A 120 1.11 7.11 -1.99
N PHE A 121 1.92 6.05 -2.07
CA PHE A 121 1.47 4.70 -1.76
C PHE A 121 2.64 3.85 -1.27
N VAL A 122 2.43 3.08 -0.21
CA VAL A 122 3.39 2.09 0.30
C VAL A 122 2.67 0.76 0.47
N MET A 123 3.29 -0.30 -0.02
CA MET A 123 2.89 -1.67 0.24
C MET A 123 4.09 -2.48 0.74
N ILE A 124 3.94 -3.16 1.87
CA ILE A 124 4.95 -4.10 2.39
C ILE A 124 4.30 -5.47 2.53
N VAL A 125 4.92 -6.47 1.94
CA VAL A 125 4.46 -7.85 1.92
C VAL A 125 5.49 -8.73 2.60
N GLU A 126 5.06 -9.51 3.59
CA GLU A 126 5.89 -10.52 4.21
C GLU A 126 5.31 -11.91 4.04
N SER A 127 6.17 -12.87 3.73
CA SER A 127 5.76 -14.25 3.44
C SER A 127 6.87 -15.25 3.76
N PRO A 128 6.53 -16.55 3.85
CA PRO A 128 7.53 -17.60 4.03
C PRO A 128 8.52 -17.67 2.85
N HIS A 129 8.06 -17.47 1.62
CA HIS A 129 8.89 -17.51 0.42
C HIS A 129 8.53 -16.40 -0.55
N ARG A 130 9.47 -16.03 -1.42
CA ARG A 130 9.31 -14.89 -2.33
C ARG A 130 8.14 -15.03 -3.31
N ALA A 131 7.73 -16.25 -3.65
CA ALA A 131 6.74 -16.49 -4.71
C ALA A 131 5.38 -15.90 -4.33
N GLU A 132 4.95 -16.14 -3.09
CA GLU A 132 3.71 -15.62 -2.51
C GLU A 132 3.74 -14.10 -2.41
N ALA A 133 4.87 -13.51 -1.98
CA ALA A 133 4.99 -12.06 -1.90
C ALA A 133 4.90 -11.39 -3.28
N LEU A 134 5.58 -11.94 -4.29
CA LEU A 134 5.55 -11.40 -5.66
C LEU A 134 4.14 -11.47 -6.25
N ALA A 135 3.48 -12.62 -6.11
CA ALA A 135 2.14 -12.84 -6.63
C ALA A 135 1.10 -11.93 -5.93
N ALA A 136 1.17 -11.85 -4.60
CA ALA A 136 0.27 -10.99 -3.83
C ALA A 136 0.45 -9.51 -4.15
N MET A 137 1.69 -9.04 -4.29
CA MET A 137 1.99 -7.65 -4.64
C MET A 137 1.41 -7.27 -6.00
N SER A 138 1.65 -8.08 -7.02
CA SER A 138 1.09 -7.84 -8.37
C SER A 138 -0.43 -7.80 -8.33
N GLN A 139 -1.05 -8.84 -7.76
CA GLN A 139 -2.51 -8.95 -7.72
C GLN A 139 -3.15 -7.80 -6.92
N PHE A 140 -2.54 -7.39 -5.81
CA PHE A 140 -3.06 -6.29 -5.00
C PHE A 140 -3.09 -4.98 -5.79
N ILE A 141 -2.01 -4.64 -6.51
CA ILE A 141 -1.94 -3.39 -7.29
C ILE A 141 -2.99 -3.38 -8.41
N ASP A 142 -3.19 -4.51 -9.08
CA ASP A 142 -4.21 -4.64 -10.12
C ASP A 142 -5.62 -4.46 -9.57
N ARG A 143 -5.90 -5.07 -8.41
CA ARG A 143 -7.20 -4.99 -7.73
C ARG A 143 -7.45 -3.66 -7.03
N LEU A 144 -6.42 -3.00 -6.51
CA LEU A 144 -6.53 -1.71 -5.83
C LEU A 144 -7.22 -0.68 -6.72
N LYS A 145 -6.81 -0.61 -7.98
CA LYS A 145 -7.36 0.31 -8.99
C LYS A 145 -8.82 0.02 -9.36
N GLN A 146 -9.29 -1.20 -9.13
CA GLN A 146 -10.64 -1.66 -9.50
C GLN A 146 -11.60 -1.61 -8.30
N ASP A 147 -11.11 -2.00 -7.12
CA ASP A 147 -11.94 -2.30 -5.96
C ASP A 147 -12.01 -1.13 -4.97
N VAL A 148 -11.01 -0.24 -4.95
CA VAL A 148 -10.90 0.80 -3.91
C VAL A 148 -11.17 2.19 -4.49
N PRO A 149 -12.19 2.93 -4.00
CA PRO A 149 -12.57 4.24 -4.53
C PRO A 149 -11.59 5.35 -4.10
N ILE A 150 -10.42 5.38 -4.76
CA ILE A 150 -9.41 6.43 -4.64
C ILE A 150 -9.12 6.99 -6.02
N TRP A 151 -9.28 8.30 -6.18
CA TRP A 151 -9.05 9.00 -7.43
C TRP A 151 -7.86 9.93 -7.30
N LYS A 152 -7.07 10.02 -8.36
CA LYS A 152 -6.01 11.03 -8.49
C LYS A 152 -6.48 12.13 -9.43
N LYS A 153 -6.14 13.37 -9.11
CA LYS A 153 -6.28 14.52 -10.00
C LYS A 153 -4.91 15.16 -10.23
N PRO A 154 -4.47 15.33 -11.48
CA PRO A 154 -3.21 16.00 -11.77
C PRO A 154 -3.26 17.49 -11.43
N VAL A 155 -2.18 17.98 -10.83
CA VAL A 155 -1.90 19.40 -10.65
C VAL A 155 -0.77 19.75 -11.60
N TRP A 156 -1.09 20.46 -12.67
CA TRP A 156 -0.15 20.81 -13.73
C TRP A 156 0.74 22.00 -13.35
N ARG A 157 1.92 22.08 -13.97
CA ARG A 157 2.80 23.24 -13.91
C ARG A 157 2.21 24.45 -14.64
#